data_AF-T1B424-F1
#
_entry.id   AF-T1B424-F1
#
_cell.length_a   1.000
_cell.length_b   1.000
_cell.length_c   1.000
_cell.angle_alpha   90.00
_cell.angle_beta   90.00
_cell.angle_gamma   90.00
#
_symmetry.space_group_name_H-M   'P 1'
#
loop_
_entity.id
_entity.type
_entity.pdbx_description
1 polymer ?
#
loop_
_entity_poly.entity_id
_entity_poly.type
_entity_poly.pdbx_seq_one_letter_code
_entity_poly.pdbx_strand_id
1 'polypeptide(L)'
;MQAQIDLAPGAILGLVTAPDGPVLVAYPSGSLWALDPTTLEVRWQVNLAAQGVRFVGGPAVADGSVFLPTNGGKLLAFNLTTGNEDWSASVGAPGMTFLSPLPFQGEVYVVTNATVTDVNGSSGA
;
A
#
# COMPACT_ATOMS: atom_id res chain seq x y z
N MET A 1 -22.33 19.12 -5.96
CA MET A 1 -22.30 18.70 -4.55
C MET A 1 -20.91 18.13 -4.31
N GLN A 2 -20.14 18.66 -3.36
CA GLN A 2 -18.77 18.20 -3.09
C GLN A 2 -18.84 17.21 -1.91
N ALA A 3 -18.35 15.99 -2.09
CA ALA A 3 -18.22 15.02 -1.01
C ALA A 3 -16.96 15.33 -0.19
N GLN A 4 -17.03 15.14 1.13
CA GLN A 4 -15.90 15.27 2.06
C GLN A 4 -15.96 14.15 3.10
N ILE A 5 -14.80 13.60 3.46
CA ILE A 5 -14.65 12.64 4.55
C ILE A 5 -13.54 13.12 5.51
N ASP A 6 -13.75 12.94 6.80
CA ASP A 6 -12.71 13.15 7.80
C ASP A 6 -11.82 11.91 7.86
N LEU A 7 -10.62 12.08 7.34
CA LEU A 7 -9.57 11.07 7.41
C LEU A 7 -8.98 11.01 8.82
N ALA A 8 -8.41 9.86 9.19
CA ALA A 8 -7.74 9.72 10.48
C ALA A 8 -6.67 10.81 10.65
N PRO A 9 -6.62 11.53 11.79
CA PRO A 9 -5.63 12.57 12.01
C PRO A 9 -4.21 12.00 11.95
N GLY A 10 -3.38 12.56 11.06
CA GLY A 10 -2.01 12.11 10.85
C GLY A 10 -1.44 12.55 9.51
N ALA A 11 -0.14 12.38 9.32
CA ALA A 11 0.49 12.57 8.02
C ALA A 11 -0.01 11.50 7.04
N ILE A 12 -0.23 11.90 5.78
CA ILE A 12 -0.54 10.98 4.69
C ILE A 12 0.77 10.68 3.96
N LEU A 13 1.05 9.41 3.69
CA LEU A 13 2.21 9.01 2.87
C LEU A 13 1.93 9.23 1.39
N GLY A 14 0.72 8.90 0.97
CA GLY A 14 0.29 9.03 -0.40
C GLY A 14 -1.13 8.54 -0.60
N LEU A 15 -1.65 8.82 -1.78
CA LEU A 15 -2.89 8.26 -2.27
C LEU A 15 -2.70 7.76 -3.69
N VAL A 16 -3.49 6.77 -4.07
CA VAL A 16 -3.54 6.28 -5.45
C VAL A 16 -4.99 5.90 -5.79
N THR A 17 -5.42 6.21 -7.01
CA THR A 17 -6.69 5.72 -7.54
C THR A 17 -6.43 4.40 -8.23
N ALA A 18 -7.13 3.35 -7.80
CA ALA A 18 -7.10 2.09 -8.53
C ALA A 18 -7.90 2.20 -9.83
N PRO A 19 -7.45 1.57 -10.94
CA PRO A 19 -8.26 1.48 -12.17
C PRO A 19 -9.62 0.85 -11.85
N ASP A 20 -10.70 1.59 -12.13
CA ASP A 20 -12.09 1.19 -11.86
C ASP A 20 -12.37 0.77 -10.39
N GLY A 21 -11.53 1.21 -9.46
CA GLY A 21 -11.51 0.76 -8.07
C GLY A 21 -11.60 1.91 -7.04
N PRO A 22 -11.29 1.62 -5.77
CA PRO A 22 -11.29 2.64 -4.73
C PRO A 22 -10.16 3.66 -4.89
N VAL A 23 -10.34 4.83 -4.27
CA VAL A 23 -9.22 5.70 -3.89
C VAL A 23 -8.58 5.13 -2.63
N LEU A 24 -7.29 4.86 -2.68
CA LEU A 24 -6.53 4.33 -1.56
C LEU A 24 -5.73 5.43 -0.88
N VAL A 25 -5.75 5.47 0.45
CA VAL A 25 -4.99 6.44 1.26
C VAL A 25 -4.16 5.68 2.29
N ALA A 26 -2.84 5.82 2.22
CA ALA A 26 -1.91 5.16 3.14
C ALA A 26 -1.32 6.14 4.16
N TYR A 27 -1.19 5.68 5.39
CA TYR A 27 -0.66 6.45 6.51
C TYR A 27 0.61 5.79 7.07
N PRO A 28 1.61 6.57 7.53
CA PRO A 28 2.81 6.02 8.15
C PRO A 28 2.51 5.13 9.35
N SER A 29 1.39 5.35 10.04
CA SER A 29 0.95 4.56 11.19
C SER A 29 0.68 3.08 10.90
N GLY A 30 0.66 2.67 9.61
CA GLY A 30 0.26 1.32 9.20
C GLY A 30 -1.23 1.20 8.90
N SER A 31 -1.91 2.32 8.66
CA SER A 31 -3.30 2.35 8.20
C SER A 31 -3.37 2.50 6.68
N LEU A 32 -4.29 1.77 6.06
CA LEU A 32 -4.63 1.89 4.64
C LEU A 32 -6.15 1.92 4.50
N TRP A 33 -6.67 2.95 3.86
CA TRP A 33 -8.11 3.15 3.66
C TRP A 33 -8.44 3.06 2.19
N ALA A 34 -9.53 2.36 1.86
CA ALA A 34 -10.11 2.32 0.54
C ALA A 34 -11.46 3.02 0.53
N LEU A 35 -11.57 4.05 -0.30
CA LEU A 35 -12.73 4.92 -0.38
C LEU A 35 -13.41 4.75 -1.72
N ASP A 36 -14.74 4.81 -1.72
CA ASP A 36 -15.47 4.99 -2.96
C ASP A 36 -15.05 6.32 -3.62
N PRO A 37 -14.65 6.34 -4.90
CA PRO A 37 -14.15 7.55 -5.54
C PRO A 37 -15.22 8.64 -5.72
N THR A 38 -16.51 8.28 -5.62
CA THR A 38 -17.63 9.21 -5.83
C THR A 38 -18.21 9.68 -4.51
N THR A 39 -18.47 8.76 -3.57
CA THR A 39 -19.11 9.09 -2.29
C THR A 39 -18.10 9.38 -1.18
N LEU A 40 -16.84 8.95 -1.35
CA LEU A 40 -15.79 8.93 -0.33
C LEU A 40 -16.10 8.07 0.88
N GLU A 41 -17.13 7.21 0.82
CA GLU A 41 -17.43 6.26 1.88
C GLU A 41 -16.35 5.16 1.94
N VAL A 42 -16.03 4.71 3.15
CA VAL A 42 -15.04 3.65 3.37
C VAL A 42 -15.61 2.33 2.86
N ARG A 43 -14.97 1.77 1.82
CA ARG A 43 -15.25 0.40 1.34
C ARG A 43 -14.61 -0.64 2.24
N TRP A 44 -13.35 -0.41 2.62
CA TRP A 44 -12.61 -1.24 3.56
C TRP A 44 -11.44 -0.46 4.17
N GLN A 45 -10.89 -0.98 5.27
CA GLN A 45 -9.72 -0.43 5.94
C GLN A 45 -8.83 -1.52 6.52
N VAL A 46 -7.53 -1.27 6.51
CA VAL A 46 -6.50 -2.07 7.17
C VAL A 46 -5.87 -1.22 8.27
N ASN A 47 -5.60 -1.84 9.42
CA ASN A 47 -4.87 -1.22 10.52
C ASN A 47 -3.88 -2.21 11.13
N LEU A 48 -2.59 -1.98 10.86
CA LEU A 48 -1.49 -2.79 11.37
C LEU A 48 -0.73 -2.10 12.52
N ALA A 49 -1.25 -0.98 13.04
CA ALA A 49 -0.55 -0.18 14.04
C ALA A 49 -0.25 -0.99 15.32
N ALA A 50 -1.20 -1.82 15.76
CA ALA A 50 -1.07 -2.70 16.92
C ALA A 50 -0.01 -3.80 16.74
N GLN A 51 0.31 -4.14 15.49
CA GLN A 51 1.36 -5.10 15.14
C GLN A 51 2.74 -4.43 15.03
N GLY A 52 2.82 -3.11 15.24
CA GLY A 52 4.07 -2.36 15.11
C GLY A 52 4.52 -2.10 13.66
N VAL A 53 3.71 -2.50 12.68
CA VAL A 53 3.99 -2.28 11.26
C VAL A 53 3.74 -0.80 10.93
N ARG A 54 4.65 -0.21 10.15
CA ARG A 54 4.55 1.16 9.63
C ARG A 54 4.78 1.11 8.13
N PHE A 55 3.98 1.85 7.37
CA PHE A 55 4.27 2.05 5.96
C PHE A 55 5.36 3.10 5.81
N VAL A 56 6.24 2.91 4.83
CA VAL A 56 7.42 3.77 4.60
C VAL A 56 7.50 4.30 3.16
N GLY A 57 6.49 3.97 2.33
CA GLY A 57 6.33 4.45 0.97
C GLY A 57 4.85 4.54 0.62
N GLY A 58 4.54 5.21 -0.50
CA GLY A 58 3.17 5.31 -1.00
C GLY A 58 2.64 3.98 -1.53
N PRO A 59 1.31 3.81 -1.61
CA PRO A 59 0.69 2.63 -2.17
C PRO A 59 0.87 2.57 -3.69
N ALA A 60 1.03 1.37 -4.22
CA ALA A 60 0.98 1.10 -5.66
C ALA A 60 -0.11 0.05 -5.96
N VAL A 61 -0.70 0.08 -7.15
CA VAL A 61 -1.79 -0.82 -7.52
C VAL A 61 -1.50 -1.46 -8.88
N ALA A 62 -1.65 -2.77 -8.96
CA ALA A 62 -1.73 -3.50 -10.22
C ALA A 62 -2.41 -4.85 -9.99
N ASP A 63 -3.02 -5.38 -11.06
CA ASP A 63 -3.52 -6.76 -11.12
C ASP A 63 -4.43 -7.19 -9.95
N GLY A 64 -5.21 -6.25 -9.41
CA GLY A 64 -6.13 -6.51 -8.30
C GLY A 64 -5.49 -6.49 -6.91
N SER A 65 -4.24 -6.04 -6.80
CA SER A 65 -3.50 -5.95 -5.54
C SER A 65 -2.99 -4.53 -5.25
N VAL A 66 -2.82 -4.24 -3.96
CA VAL A 66 -2.24 -3.00 -3.41
C VAL A 66 -0.93 -3.34 -2.72
N PHE A 67 0.17 -2.72 -3.16
CA PHE A 67 1.51 -2.97 -2.65
C PHE A 67 1.97 -1.84 -1.74
N LEU A 68 2.46 -2.19 -0.55
CA LEU A 68 2.97 -1.23 0.44
C LEU A 68 4.26 -1.72 1.11
N PRO A 69 5.35 -0.94 1.03
CA PRO A 69 6.59 -1.26 1.74
C PRO A 69 6.47 -0.87 3.21
N THR A 70 7.11 -1.65 4.07
CA THR A 70 7.05 -1.51 5.53
C THR A 70 8.40 -1.21 6.14
N ASN A 71 8.39 -0.61 7.33
CA ASN A 71 9.57 -0.35 8.15
C ASN A 71 10.37 -1.61 8.53
N GLY A 72 9.78 -2.79 8.43
CA GLY A 72 10.43 -4.08 8.70
C GLY A 72 11.20 -4.66 7.52
N GLY A 73 11.29 -3.95 6.38
CA GLY A 73 11.93 -4.47 5.17
C GLY A 73 11.06 -5.42 4.35
N LYS A 74 9.74 -5.41 4.58
CA LYS A 74 8.78 -6.23 3.84
C LYS A 74 7.97 -5.40 2.85
N LEU A 75 7.62 -6.02 1.72
CA LEU A 75 6.53 -5.60 0.84
C LEU A 75 5.29 -6.41 1.20
N LEU A 76 4.19 -5.72 1.51
CA LEU A 76 2.88 -6.36 1.70
C LEU A 76 2.05 -6.17 0.44
N ALA A 77 1.28 -7.19 0.08
CA ALA A 77 0.25 -7.12 -0.95
C ALA A 77 -1.12 -7.36 -0.32
N PHE A 78 -2.06 -6.45 -0.58
CA PHE A 78 -3.44 -6.54 -0.15
C PHE A 78 -4.36 -6.70 -1.35
N ASN A 79 -5.38 -7.52 -1.21
CA ASN A 79 -6.45 -7.65 -2.19
C ASN A 79 -7.17 -6.31 -2.35
N LEU A 80 -7.22 -5.77 -3.56
CA LEU A 80 -7.77 -4.44 -3.85
C LEU A 80 -9.27 -4.34 -3.50
N THR A 81 -10.02 -5.44 -3.59
CA THR A 81 -11.46 -5.44 -3.37
C THR A 81 -11.81 -5.56 -1.89
N THR A 82 -11.03 -6.32 -1.12
CA THR A 82 -11.38 -6.69 0.27
C THR A 82 -10.48 -6.07 1.33
N GLY A 83 -9.27 -5.65 0.97
CA GLY A 83 -8.24 -5.20 1.92
C GLY A 83 -7.53 -6.34 2.68
N ASN A 84 -7.85 -7.61 2.42
CA ASN A 84 -7.15 -8.73 3.03
C ASN A 84 -5.70 -8.80 2.53
N GLU A 85 -4.76 -9.16 3.40
CA GLU A 85 -3.38 -9.45 2.96
C GLU A 85 -3.37 -10.74 2.12
N ASP A 86 -2.91 -10.65 0.87
CA ASP A 86 -2.73 -11.80 -0.01
C ASP A 86 -1.38 -12.47 0.26
N TRP A 87 -0.31 -11.66 0.39
CA TRP A 87 1.04 -12.14 0.69
C TRP A 87 1.94 -11.05 1.29
N SER A 88 3.08 -11.48 1.84
CA SER A 88 4.19 -10.60 2.20
C SER A 88 5.55 -11.19 1.82
N ALA A 89 6.46 -10.33 1.36
CA ALA A 89 7.79 -10.71 0.89
C ALA A 89 8.88 -9.86 1.55
N SER A 90 10.03 -10.47 1.85
CA SER A 90 11.21 -9.75 2.34
C SER A 90 11.96 -9.14 1.17
N VAL A 91 12.03 -7.81 1.12
CA VAL A 91 12.58 -7.04 -0.01
C VAL A 91 13.71 -6.10 0.39
N GLY A 92 14.04 -6.07 1.69
CA GLY A 92 15.11 -5.27 2.27
C GLY A 92 15.27 -5.56 3.75
N ALA A 93 15.94 -4.65 4.45
CA ALA A 93 16.15 -4.72 5.89
C ALA A 93 15.44 -3.58 6.64
N PRO A 94 15.16 -3.75 7.94
CA PRO A 94 14.63 -2.67 8.76
C PRO A 94 15.48 -1.39 8.69
N GLY A 95 14.81 -0.23 8.64
CA GLY A 95 15.48 1.08 8.63
C GLY A 95 15.98 1.55 7.25
N MET A 96 15.79 0.76 6.18
CA MET A 96 16.04 1.23 4.82
C MET A 96 15.01 2.27 4.39
N THR A 97 15.42 3.17 3.49
CA THR A 97 14.50 4.07 2.79
C THR A 97 13.89 3.31 1.63
N PHE A 98 12.58 3.42 1.46
CA PHE A 98 11.84 2.85 0.33
C PHE A 98 11.23 3.97 -0.51
N LEU A 99 11.25 3.80 -1.82
CA LEU A 99 10.35 4.53 -2.69
C LEU A 99 9.01 3.79 -2.78
N SER A 100 7.99 4.47 -3.30
CA SER A 100 6.73 3.81 -3.67
C SER A 100 7.03 2.69 -4.67
N PRO A 101 6.47 1.48 -4.50
CA PRO A 101 6.71 0.38 -5.43
C PRO A 101 6.24 0.72 -6.84
N LEU A 102 6.86 0.12 -7.85
CA LEU A 102 6.49 0.29 -9.25
C LEU A 102 6.06 -1.05 -9.86
N PRO A 103 4.75 -1.30 -10.01
CA PRO A 103 4.27 -2.44 -10.76
C PRO A 103 4.56 -2.29 -12.27
N PHE A 104 5.04 -3.35 -12.90
CA PHE A 104 5.28 -3.40 -14.35
C PHE A 104 5.29 -4.84 -14.86
N GLN A 105 4.38 -5.14 -15.79
CA GLN A 105 4.28 -6.45 -16.47
C GLN A 105 4.22 -7.66 -15.52
N GLY A 106 3.43 -7.59 -14.46
CA GLY A 106 3.26 -8.68 -13.48
C GLY A 106 4.34 -8.75 -12.40
N GLU A 107 5.37 -7.92 -12.49
CA GLU A 107 6.40 -7.73 -11.46
C GLU A 107 6.17 -6.44 -10.67
N VAL A 108 6.74 -6.37 -9.47
CA VAL A 108 6.76 -5.18 -8.64
C VAL A 108 8.20 -4.83 -8.31
N TYR A 109 8.65 -3.68 -8.80
CA TYR A 109 9.98 -3.15 -8.49
C TYR A 109 9.94 -2.39 -7.17
N VAL A 110 10.79 -2.82 -6.24
CA VAL A 110 11.04 -2.16 -4.96
C VAL A 110 12.40 -1.50 -5.01
N VAL A 111 12.41 -0.18 -4.83
CA VAL A 111 13.64 0.60 -4.79
C VAL A 111 13.93 0.99 -3.34
N THR A 112 15.11 0.62 -2.88
CA THR A 112 15.65 1.06 -1.59
C THR A 112 16.84 2.00 -1.80
N ASN A 113 17.36 2.58 -0.72
CA ASN A 113 18.64 3.30 -0.78
C ASN A 113 19.86 2.40 -1.05
N ALA A 114 19.68 1.08 -1.11
CA ALA A 114 20.76 0.11 -1.35
C ALA A 114 20.60 -0.65 -2.68
N THR A 115 19.37 -1.03 -3.05
CA THR A 115 19.10 -1.97 -4.16
C THR A 115 17.82 -1.61 -4.90
N VAL A 116 17.70 -2.14 -6.12
CA VAL A 116 16.43 -2.34 -6.81
C VAL A 116 16.17 -3.85 -6.85
N THR A 117 15.01 -4.28 -6.38
CA THR A 117 14.61 -5.69 -6.32
C THR A 117 13.26 -5.85 -7.04
N ASP A 118 13.14 -6.79 -7.96
CA ASP A 118 11.88 -7.24 -8.53
C ASP A 118 11.26 -8.37 -7.70
N VAL A 119 9.93 -8.40 -7.65
CA VAL A 119 9.12 -9.37 -6.91
C VAL A 119 7.90 -9.70 -7.73
N ASN A 120 7.53 -10.98 -7.83
CA ASN A 120 6.33 -11.36 -8.55
C ASN A 120 5.07 -10.78 -7.92
N GLY A 121 4.33 -9.96 -8.66
CA GLY A 121 3.19 -9.20 -8.13
C GLY A 121 2.03 -10.06 -7.63
N SER A 122 1.89 -11.28 -8.16
CA SER A 122 0.80 -12.19 -7.79
C SER A 122 1.12 -13.11 -6.61
N SER A 123 2.40 -13.31 -6.29
CA SER A 123 2.83 -14.35 -5.34
C SER A 123 3.86 -13.90 -4.30
N GLY A 124 4.53 -12.76 -4.52
CA GLY A 124 5.60 -12.29 -3.65
C GLY A 124 6.92 -13.07 -3.77
N ALA A 125 7.03 -13.97 -4.77
CA ALA A 125 8.20 -14.81 -5.02
C ALA A 125 9.30 -14.06 -5.80
#